data_AF-A0A1Q9B3H8-F1
#
_entry.id   AF-A0A1Q9B3H8-F1
#
_cell.length_a   1.000
_cell.length_b   1.000
_cell.length_c   1.000
_cell.angle_alpha   90.00
_cell.angle_beta   90.00
_cell.angle_gamma   90.00
#
_symmetry.space_group_name_H-M   'P 1'
#
loop_
_entity.id
_entity.type
_entity.pdbx_description
1 polymer ?
#
loop_
_entity_poly.entity_id
_entity_poly.type
_entity_poly.pdbx_seq_one_letter_code
_entity_poly.pdbx_strand_id
1 'polypeptide(L)'
;MFDIFDWLGRRTSSGQDRDGSSVVRLDVTSGETSGDPYALLSARLGDYPPDTPLHRGDQRRLTREQRAENLAQFLARDAERIAILVSWLAREGLDGAAMLKGDDEALAEGRRIDAWLAGWVPKRAFDPMRGDPEVNAPRARWFASDRAGADVVFSFVSDLARLNATAITAADPLFSWTVVEDALDAAITGHAVGSARREPSDRYGHLCLVRDFSDGSVPVVLDMPLAVLDLLHGRMSPLGLPVPAEFPIWLPEIRSGAYARQ
;
A
#
# COMPACT_ATOMS: atom_id res chain seq x y z
N MET A 1 -47.99 -16.71 2.90
CA MET A 1 -48.58 -17.31 4.11
C MET A 1 -48.39 -18.81 3.98
N PHE A 2 -47.44 -19.40 4.75
CA PHE A 2 -47.16 -20.83 5.07
C PHE A 2 -47.42 -21.94 4.01
N ASP A 3 -46.65 -23.02 3.82
CA ASP A 3 -45.39 -23.57 4.38
C ASP A 3 -44.69 -24.40 3.26
N ILE A 4 -43.42 -24.82 3.23
CA ILE A 4 -42.25 -24.93 4.14
C ILE A 4 -42.01 -26.24 4.93
N PHE A 5 -43.01 -27.09 5.23
CA PHE A 5 -42.78 -28.40 5.88
C PHE A 5 -43.60 -29.56 5.30
N ASP A 6 -43.10 -30.22 4.24
CA ASP A 6 -43.44 -31.64 3.99
C ASP A 6 -42.42 -32.38 3.07
N TRP A 7 -41.16 -32.56 3.52
CA TRP A 7 -40.31 -33.62 2.93
C TRP A 7 -39.16 -34.13 3.84
N LEU A 8 -39.52 -34.81 4.94
CA LEU A 8 -38.59 -35.70 5.67
C LEU A 8 -39.25 -37.07 5.89
N GLY A 9 -38.88 -38.06 5.06
CA GLY A 9 -39.76 -39.22 4.87
C GLY A 9 -39.19 -40.58 4.43
N ARG A 10 -37.98 -41.01 4.87
CA ARG A 10 -37.57 -42.45 4.98
C ARG A 10 -37.37 -43.21 3.61
N ARG A 11 -36.66 -44.35 3.47
CA ARG A 11 -35.79 -45.17 4.34
C ARG A 11 -34.91 -46.17 3.51
N THR A 12 -33.60 -46.24 3.81
CA THR A 12 -32.72 -47.44 4.00
C THR A 12 -32.49 -48.57 2.95
N SER A 13 -31.28 -49.16 3.07
CA SER A 13 -30.77 -50.49 2.63
C SER A 13 -30.21 -50.59 1.19
N SER A 14 -29.11 -51.33 0.89
CA SER A 14 -28.11 -52.04 1.74
C SER A 14 -26.88 -52.52 0.95
N GLY A 15 -25.68 -52.50 1.56
CA GLY A 15 -24.49 -53.31 1.19
C GLY A 15 -23.77 -52.98 -0.14
N GLN A 16 -22.57 -53.50 -0.45
CA GLN A 16 -21.51 -54.13 0.37
C GLN A 16 -20.19 -54.23 -0.46
N ASP A 17 -19.03 -54.06 0.19
CA ASP A 17 -17.64 -54.45 -0.16
C ASP A 17 -16.93 -54.05 -1.50
N ARG A 18 -15.72 -53.45 -1.30
CA ARG A 18 -14.41 -53.70 -1.96
C ARG A 18 -14.20 -53.54 -3.48
N ASP A 19 -13.53 -52.44 -3.84
CA ASP A 19 -12.10 -52.38 -4.26
C ASP A 19 -11.79 -50.88 -4.54
N GLY A 20 -10.58 -50.33 -4.44
CA GLY A 20 -9.26 -50.95 -4.51
C GLY A 20 -8.34 -50.11 -5.41
N SER A 21 -8.17 -48.81 -5.15
CA SER A 21 -7.07 -48.05 -5.76
C SER A 21 -6.57 -46.91 -4.86
N SER A 22 -5.25 -46.76 -4.83
CA SER A 22 -4.55 -45.76 -4.04
C SER A 22 -4.55 -44.40 -4.74
N VAL A 23 -5.24 -43.42 -4.16
CA VAL A 23 -4.91 -42.02 -4.34
C VAL A 23 -4.61 -41.44 -2.97
N VAL A 24 -3.34 -41.14 -2.71
CA VAL A 24 -2.94 -40.29 -1.59
C VAL A 24 -3.49 -38.90 -1.90
N ARG A 25 -4.74 -38.65 -1.49
CA ARG A 25 -5.18 -37.27 -1.29
C ARG A 25 -4.30 -36.74 -0.17
N LEU A 26 -3.43 -35.80 -0.52
CA LEU A 26 -2.93 -34.82 0.43
C LEU A 26 -4.15 -34.17 1.06
N ASP A 27 -4.44 -34.61 2.28
CA ASP A 27 -5.46 -34.02 3.12
C ASP A 27 -4.87 -32.67 3.55
N VAL A 28 -5.04 -31.67 2.68
CA VAL A 28 -4.82 -30.27 3.01
C VAL A 28 -5.95 -29.90 3.96
N THR A 29 -5.79 -30.37 5.20
CA THR A 29 -6.61 -29.94 6.32
C THR A 29 -6.62 -28.43 6.29
N SER A 30 -7.82 -27.88 6.18
CA SER A 30 -8.11 -26.46 6.19
C SER A 30 -7.55 -25.83 7.46
N GLY A 31 -6.29 -25.41 7.41
CA GLY A 31 -5.82 -24.31 8.22
C GLY A 31 -6.66 -23.12 7.81
N GLU A 32 -7.40 -22.57 8.75
CA GLU A 32 -8.13 -21.32 8.56
C GLU A 32 -7.12 -20.29 8.06
N THR A 33 -7.21 -19.93 6.78
CA THR A 33 -6.41 -18.84 6.25
C THR A 33 -6.82 -17.59 7.01
N SER A 34 -5.92 -17.16 7.89
CA SER A 34 -5.96 -15.89 8.60
C SER A 34 -6.59 -14.84 7.70
N GLY A 35 -7.61 -14.13 8.20
CA GLY A 35 -8.40 -13.15 7.44
C GLY A 35 -7.62 -11.90 6.99
N ASP A 36 -6.29 -11.93 7.08
CA ASP A 36 -5.40 -10.90 6.61
C ASP A 36 -5.45 -10.81 5.07
N PRO A 37 -5.93 -9.70 4.48
CA PRO A 37 -6.02 -9.57 3.03
C PRO A 37 -4.65 -9.67 2.34
N TYR A 38 -3.54 -9.37 3.03
CA TYR A 38 -2.20 -9.37 2.45
C TYR A 38 -1.48 -10.73 2.51
N ALA A 39 -2.12 -11.80 3.02
CA ALA A 39 -1.45 -13.07 3.31
C ALA A 39 -0.64 -13.67 2.14
N LEU A 40 -1.15 -13.58 0.90
CA LEU A 40 -0.47 -14.10 -0.30
C LEU A 40 0.80 -13.31 -0.63
N LEU A 41 0.72 -11.98 -0.64
CA LEU A 41 1.89 -11.11 -0.86
C LEU A 41 2.89 -11.23 0.28
N SER A 42 2.45 -11.27 1.55
CA SER A 42 3.33 -11.49 2.70
C SER A 42 4.06 -12.84 2.64
N ALA A 43 3.40 -13.91 2.15
CA ALA A 43 4.05 -15.20 1.92
C ALA A 43 5.09 -15.15 0.77
N ARG A 44 4.84 -14.35 -0.28
CA ARG A 44 5.82 -14.13 -1.36
C ARG A 44 7.02 -13.32 -0.88
N LEU A 45 6.81 -12.36 0.02
CA LEU A 45 7.83 -11.52 0.66
C LEU A 45 8.57 -12.21 1.83
N GLY A 46 8.58 -13.55 1.91
CA GLY A 46 9.03 -14.28 3.11
C GLY A 46 10.48 -14.04 3.56
N ASP A 47 11.37 -13.56 2.69
CA ASP A 47 12.75 -13.16 3.01
C ASP A 47 12.98 -11.64 3.01
N TYR A 48 11.93 -10.83 2.81
CA TYR A 48 12.03 -9.39 2.67
C TYR A 48 12.34 -8.70 4.01
N PRO A 49 13.37 -7.83 4.10
CA PRO A 49 13.79 -7.27 5.38
C PRO A 49 12.81 -6.18 5.86
N PRO A 50 12.47 -6.14 7.16
CA PRO A 50 11.59 -5.11 7.70
C PRO A 50 12.20 -3.69 7.62
N ASP A 51 11.36 -2.67 7.53
CA ASP A 51 11.71 -1.25 7.61
C ASP A 51 10.88 -0.52 8.68
N THR A 52 11.05 -0.94 9.93
CA THR A 52 10.34 -0.42 11.09
C THR A 52 10.65 1.08 11.31
N PRO A 53 9.64 1.97 11.33
CA PRO A 53 9.83 3.35 11.77
C PRO A 53 10.27 3.42 13.24
N LEU A 54 11.18 4.33 13.56
CA LEU A 54 11.68 4.53 14.93
C LEU A 54 10.55 4.81 15.93
N HIS A 55 9.63 5.70 15.55
CA HIS A 55 8.42 6.04 16.31
C HIS A 55 7.18 5.60 15.55
N ARG A 56 6.38 4.73 16.17
CA ARG A 56 5.16 4.14 15.62
C ARG A 56 3.91 4.72 16.29
N GLY A 57 2.78 4.54 15.63
CA GLY A 57 1.47 5.01 16.05
C GLY A 57 0.98 6.19 15.21
N ASP A 58 -0.18 6.71 15.59
CA ASP A 58 -0.84 7.86 14.98
C ASP A 58 0.12 9.07 14.87
N GLN A 59 0.44 9.48 13.64
CA GLN A 59 1.41 10.54 13.34
C GLN A 59 1.03 11.88 13.99
N ARG A 60 -0.28 12.11 14.22
CA ARG A 60 -0.80 13.31 14.88
C ARG A 60 -0.55 13.33 16.39
N ARG A 61 -0.19 12.18 16.97
CA ARG A 61 0.15 12.02 18.41
C ARG A 61 1.65 11.96 18.67
N LEU A 62 2.48 11.77 17.64
CA LEU A 62 3.91 11.92 17.75
C LEU A 62 4.27 13.38 18.02
N THR A 63 5.33 13.62 18.80
CA THR A 63 5.90 14.96 18.92
C THR A 63 6.61 15.36 17.63
N ARG A 64 6.87 16.66 17.46
CA ARG A 64 7.62 17.17 16.30
C ARG A 64 9.01 16.57 16.21
N GLU A 65 9.66 16.35 17.35
CA GLU A 65 10.98 15.72 17.47
C GLU A 65 10.91 14.28 16.97
N GLN A 66 9.93 13.49 17.41
CA GLN A 66 9.74 12.11 16.95
C GLN A 66 9.47 12.01 15.44
N ARG A 67 8.71 12.96 14.87
CA ARG A 67 8.50 13.03 13.42
C ARG A 67 9.78 13.40 12.66
N ALA A 68 10.58 14.33 13.20
CA ALA A 68 11.88 14.69 12.63
C ALA A 68 12.88 13.52 12.69
N GLU A 69 12.90 12.75 13.79
CA GLU A 69 13.72 11.54 13.92
C GLU A 69 13.28 10.44 12.95
N ASN A 70 11.97 10.24 12.76
CA ASN A 70 11.43 9.33 11.72
C ASN A 70 11.87 9.76 10.31
N LEU A 71 11.78 11.05 9.98
CA LEU A 71 12.24 11.58 8.68
C LEU A 71 13.75 11.37 8.50
N ALA A 72 14.56 11.66 9.52
CA ALA A 72 16.00 11.48 9.48
C ALA A 72 16.40 10.01 9.26
N GLN A 73 15.74 9.09 9.98
CA GLN A 73 15.93 7.63 9.79
C GLN A 73 15.50 7.19 8.39
N PHE A 74 14.34 7.66 7.91
CA PHE A 74 13.82 7.32 6.59
C PHE A 74 14.78 7.73 5.48
N LEU A 75 15.31 8.95 5.54
CA LEU A 75 16.28 9.49 4.57
C LEU A 75 17.64 8.79 4.65
N ALA A 76 18.15 8.53 5.86
CA ALA A 76 19.43 7.85 6.06
C ALA A 76 19.46 6.43 5.49
N ARG A 77 18.29 5.78 5.35
CA ARG A 77 18.12 4.41 4.82
C ARG A 77 17.66 4.37 3.37
N ASP A 78 17.36 5.51 2.74
CA ASP A 78 16.60 5.55 1.49
C ASP A 78 17.27 4.79 0.34
N ALA A 79 18.56 5.08 0.09
CA ALA A 79 19.34 4.39 -0.93
C ALA A 79 19.53 2.88 -0.64
N GLU A 80 19.66 2.50 0.64
CA GLU A 80 19.76 1.09 1.06
C GLU A 80 18.45 0.35 0.75
N ARG A 81 17.30 0.92 1.13
CA ARG A 81 15.97 0.35 0.91
C ARG A 81 15.62 0.25 -0.57
N ILE A 82 15.94 1.27 -1.37
CA ILE A 82 15.79 1.23 -2.82
C ILE A 82 16.65 0.10 -3.41
N ALA A 83 17.93 -0.03 -3.02
CA ALA A 83 18.79 -1.09 -3.50
C ALA A 83 18.28 -2.51 -3.13
N ILE A 84 17.73 -2.68 -1.92
CA ILE A 84 17.05 -3.90 -1.49
C ILE A 84 15.85 -4.21 -2.41
N LEU A 85 14.96 -3.24 -2.63
CA LEU A 85 13.79 -3.43 -3.49
C LEU A 85 14.17 -3.75 -4.94
N VAL A 86 15.12 -3.02 -5.53
CA VAL A 86 15.60 -3.29 -6.89
C VAL A 86 16.19 -4.70 -7.00
N SER A 87 17.02 -5.10 -6.03
CA SER A 87 17.60 -6.45 -5.98
C SER A 87 16.56 -7.55 -5.79
N TRP A 88 15.44 -7.24 -5.14
CA TRP A 88 14.34 -8.17 -4.92
C TRP A 88 13.45 -8.30 -6.17
N LEU A 89 13.06 -7.17 -6.77
CA LEU A 89 12.30 -7.12 -8.04
C LEU A 89 13.05 -7.83 -9.19
N ALA A 90 14.39 -7.74 -9.23
CA ALA A 90 15.19 -8.47 -10.21
C ALA A 90 15.01 -10.00 -10.13
N ARG A 91 14.71 -10.56 -8.94
CA ARG A 91 14.42 -12.00 -8.75
C ARG A 91 13.06 -12.39 -9.33
N GLU A 92 12.15 -11.43 -9.44
CA GLU A 92 10.83 -11.56 -10.07
C GLU A 92 10.88 -11.27 -11.60
N GLY A 93 12.04 -10.95 -12.16
CA GLY A 93 12.21 -10.59 -13.57
C GLY A 93 11.78 -9.15 -13.91
N LEU A 94 11.72 -8.27 -12.91
CA LEU A 94 11.37 -6.85 -13.03
C LEU A 94 12.62 -5.96 -12.87
N ASP A 95 12.74 -4.92 -13.70
CA ASP A 95 13.88 -4.00 -13.68
C ASP A 95 13.60 -2.78 -12.80
N GLY A 96 13.67 -2.97 -11.47
CA GLY A 96 13.56 -1.86 -10.53
C GLY A 96 14.56 -0.71 -10.77
N ALA A 97 15.66 -0.91 -11.51
CA ALA A 97 16.61 0.15 -11.82
C ALA A 97 16.11 1.06 -12.96
N ALA A 98 15.29 0.56 -13.89
CA ALA A 98 14.67 1.38 -14.93
C ALA A 98 13.76 2.48 -14.35
N MET A 99 13.06 2.19 -13.25
CA MET A 99 12.26 3.16 -12.50
C MET A 99 13.04 4.42 -12.10
N LEU A 100 14.33 4.27 -11.75
CA LEU A 100 15.18 5.36 -11.25
C LEU A 100 15.47 6.44 -12.31
N LYS A 101 15.15 6.18 -13.58
CA LYS A 101 15.35 7.13 -14.69
C LYS A 101 14.25 8.19 -14.80
N GLY A 102 13.04 7.91 -14.27
CA GLY A 102 11.90 8.83 -14.37
C GLY A 102 11.40 9.09 -15.80
N ASP A 103 11.70 8.22 -16.76
CA ASP A 103 11.44 8.40 -18.19
C ASP A 103 10.35 7.42 -18.74
N ASP A 104 10.35 7.16 -20.05
CA ASP A 104 9.41 6.23 -20.67
C ASP A 104 9.69 4.77 -20.30
N GLU A 105 10.94 4.42 -19.99
CA GLU A 105 11.30 3.09 -19.50
C GLU A 105 10.80 2.91 -18.06
N ALA A 106 10.91 3.95 -17.22
CA ALA A 106 10.30 3.96 -15.89
C ALA A 106 8.77 3.78 -15.95
N LEU A 107 8.07 4.45 -16.90
CA LEU A 107 6.63 4.24 -17.09
C LEU A 107 6.30 2.82 -17.57
N ALA A 108 7.11 2.25 -18.47
CA ALA A 108 6.89 0.90 -18.99
C ALA A 108 7.11 -0.17 -17.91
N GLU A 109 8.17 -0.03 -17.11
CA GLU A 109 8.50 -0.98 -16.06
C GLU A 109 7.59 -0.84 -14.85
N GLY A 110 7.17 0.38 -14.50
CA GLY A 110 6.17 0.61 -13.46
C GLY A 110 4.87 -0.15 -13.74
N ARG A 111 4.38 -0.13 -14.99
CA ARG A 111 3.21 -0.95 -15.40
C ARG A 111 3.46 -2.46 -15.31
N ARG A 112 4.70 -2.93 -15.51
CA ARG A 112 5.07 -4.35 -15.33
C ARG A 112 5.07 -4.74 -13.85
N ILE A 113 5.61 -3.87 -12.98
CA ILE A 113 5.53 -4.01 -11.52
C ILE A 113 4.05 -4.03 -11.09
N ASP A 114 3.23 -3.13 -11.62
CA ASP A 114 1.80 -3.03 -11.32
C ASP A 114 1.02 -4.31 -11.67
N ALA A 115 1.23 -4.84 -12.88
CA ALA A 115 0.65 -6.10 -13.32
C ALA A 115 1.13 -7.30 -12.49
N TRP A 116 2.40 -7.32 -12.06
CA TRP A 116 2.92 -8.33 -11.14
C TRP A 116 2.25 -8.22 -9.75
N LEU A 117 2.10 -7.01 -9.20
CA LEU A 117 1.42 -6.78 -7.91
C LEU A 117 -0.01 -7.32 -7.94
N ALA A 118 -0.76 -7.07 -9.02
CA ALA A 118 -2.13 -7.55 -9.18
C ALA A 118 -2.26 -9.08 -9.11
N GLY A 119 -1.20 -9.85 -9.41
CA GLY A 119 -1.15 -11.31 -9.22
C GLY A 119 -1.07 -11.77 -7.76
N TRP A 120 -0.57 -10.91 -6.85
CA TRP A 120 -0.33 -11.23 -5.44
C TRP A 120 -1.32 -10.57 -4.46
N VAL A 121 -2.07 -9.56 -4.91
CA VAL A 121 -3.20 -8.96 -4.17
C VAL A 121 -4.54 -9.21 -4.89
N PRO A 122 -5.02 -10.46 -4.96
CA PRO A 122 -6.22 -10.81 -5.71
C PRO A 122 -7.47 -10.16 -5.13
N LYS A 123 -8.41 -9.81 -6.01
CA LYS A 123 -9.72 -9.29 -5.61
C LYS A 123 -10.43 -10.29 -4.70
N ARG A 124 -10.82 -9.84 -3.50
CA ARG A 124 -11.60 -10.65 -2.55
C ARG A 124 -13.03 -10.87 -3.07
N ALA A 125 -13.63 -12.00 -2.71
CA ALA A 125 -15.06 -12.19 -2.88
C ALA A 125 -15.84 -11.27 -1.92
N PHE A 126 -16.96 -10.71 -2.37
CA PHE A 126 -17.83 -9.92 -1.51
C PHE A 126 -18.62 -10.84 -0.57
N ASP A 127 -18.45 -10.66 0.74
CA ASP A 127 -19.22 -11.39 1.76
C ASP A 127 -20.15 -10.43 2.55
N PRO A 128 -21.46 -10.40 2.24
CA PRO A 128 -22.41 -9.56 2.95
C PRO A 128 -22.75 -10.06 4.36
N MET A 129 -22.40 -11.30 4.71
CA MET A 129 -22.72 -11.93 6.00
C MET A 129 -21.58 -11.80 7.02
N ARG A 130 -20.32 -11.77 6.55
CA ARG A 130 -19.17 -11.43 7.40
C ARG A 130 -19.06 -9.94 7.73
N GLY A 131 -19.84 -9.09 7.05
CA GLY A 131 -19.84 -7.65 7.28
C GLY A 131 -18.51 -7.00 6.91
N ASP A 132 -17.99 -7.34 5.71
CA ASP A 132 -16.69 -6.91 5.19
C ASP A 132 -16.39 -5.42 5.50
N PRO A 133 -15.55 -5.11 6.52
CA PRO A 133 -15.58 -3.80 7.16
C PRO A 133 -14.64 -2.78 6.52
N GLU A 134 -13.71 -3.22 5.67
CA GLU A 134 -12.65 -2.39 5.11
C GLU A 134 -12.88 -2.14 3.60
N VAL A 135 -13.45 -0.96 3.31
CA VAL A 135 -13.42 -0.34 1.97
C VAL A 135 -12.13 0.45 1.76
N ASN A 136 -11.51 0.90 2.85
CA ASN A 136 -10.31 1.73 2.88
C ASN A 136 -9.14 0.92 3.47
N ALA A 137 -7.90 1.25 3.09
CA ALA A 137 -6.75 0.56 3.62
C ALA A 137 -6.62 0.69 5.16
N PRO A 138 -5.99 -0.30 5.85
CA PRO A 138 -5.94 -0.35 7.30
C PRO A 138 -4.88 0.63 7.85
N ARG A 139 -5.12 1.94 7.69
CA ARG A 139 -4.20 3.03 8.07
C ARG A 139 -3.78 2.96 9.55
N ALA A 140 -4.68 2.53 10.43
CA ALA A 140 -4.37 2.33 11.85
C ALA A 140 -3.34 1.21 12.09
N ARG A 141 -3.47 0.08 11.37
CA ARG A 141 -2.49 -1.03 11.38
C ARG A 141 -1.16 -0.55 10.79
N TRP A 142 -1.19 0.06 9.60
CA TRP A 142 -0.02 0.64 8.92
C TRP A 142 0.84 1.52 9.84
N PHE A 143 0.23 2.44 10.58
CA PHE A 143 0.96 3.36 11.46
C PHE A 143 1.45 2.70 12.76
N ALA A 144 0.71 1.74 13.32
CA ALA A 144 1.09 1.04 14.55
C ALA A 144 2.12 -0.10 14.33
N SER A 145 2.26 -0.55 13.08
CA SER A 145 2.99 -1.75 12.68
C SER A 145 4.51 -1.70 12.94
N ASP A 146 5.10 -2.85 13.26
CA ASP A 146 6.55 -3.07 13.20
C ASP A 146 7.07 -3.33 11.77
N ARG A 147 6.16 -3.54 10.82
CA ARG A 147 6.39 -3.93 9.42
C ARG A 147 7.19 -5.22 9.24
N ALA A 148 7.07 -6.16 10.19
CA ALA A 148 7.71 -7.46 10.18
C ALA A 148 6.67 -8.60 10.23
N GLY A 149 7.10 -9.84 9.96
CA GLY A 149 6.21 -11.01 10.00
C GLY A 149 5.01 -10.86 9.07
N ALA A 150 3.79 -10.94 9.60
CA ALA A 150 2.56 -10.75 8.83
C ALA A 150 2.45 -9.35 8.19
N ASP A 151 3.07 -8.34 8.81
CA ASP A 151 3.07 -6.95 8.36
C ASP A 151 4.24 -6.61 7.40
N VAL A 152 5.04 -7.60 6.97
CA VAL A 152 6.20 -7.38 6.06
C VAL A 152 5.81 -6.67 4.76
N VAL A 153 4.56 -6.86 4.31
CA VAL A 153 3.96 -6.13 3.18
C VAL A 153 4.06 -4.62 3.32
N PHE A 154 4.01 -4.06 4.54
CA PHE A 154 4.12 -2.62 4.75
C PHE A 154 5.54 -2.10 4.58
N SER A 155 6.57 -2.93 4.78
CA SER A 155 7.95 -2.58 4.42
C SER A 155 8.08 -2.47 2.90
N PHE A 156 7.53 -3.44 2.18
CA PHE A 156 7.53 -3.46 0.72
C PHE A 156 6.71 -2.31 0.10
N VAL A 157 5.54 -1.98 0.67
CA VAL A 157 4.75 -0.79 0.32
C VAL A 157 5.55 0.49 0.53
N SER A 158 6.25 0.62 1.67
CA SER A 158 7.09 1.78 1.98
C SER A 158 8.20 1.95 0.95
N ASP A 159 8.81 0.85 0.50
CA ASP A 159 9.92 0.91 -0.46
C ASP A 159 9.44 1.09 -1.91
N LEU A 160 8.27 0.58 -2.28
CA LEU A 160 7.61 0.94 -3.55
C LEU A 160 7.31 2.45 -3.60
N ALA A 161 6.90 3.05 -2.47
CA ALA A 161 6.72 4.50 -2.37
C ALA A 161 8.04 5.27 -2.50
N ARG A 162 9.16 4.76 -1.95
CA ARG A 162 10.51 5.30 -2.21
C ARG A 162 10.83 5.25 -3.70
N LEU A 163 10.67 4.10 -4.33
CA LEU A 163 10.99 3.89 -5.75
C LEU A 163 10.19 4.81 -6.69
N ASN A 164 8.88 4.97 -6.41
CA ASN A 164 8.03 5.89 -7.15
C ASN A 164 8.45 7.36 -6.94
N ALA A 165 8.78 7.73 -5.70
CA ALA A 165 9.29 9.06 -5.38
C ALA A 165 10.62 9.36 -6.08
N THR A 166 11.56 8.40 -6.14
CA THR A 166 12.82 8.55 -6.86
C THR A 166 12.59 8.75 -8.36
N ALA A 167 11.67 7.99 -8.96
CA ALA A 167 11.29 8.17 -10.36
C ALA A 167 10.71 9.58 -10.62
N ILE A 168 9.92 10.10 -9.68
CA ILE A 168 9.38 11.46 -9.72
C ILE A 168 10.45 12.53 -9.55
N THR A 169 11.36 12.40 -8.58
CA THR A 169 12.49 13.34 -8.38
C THR A 169 13.48 13.30 -9.55
N ALA A 170 13.60 12.18 -10.27
CA ALA A 170 14.36 12.10 -11.51
C ALA A 170 13.68 12.88 -12.67
N ALA A 171 12.35 12.84 -12.75
CA ALA A 171 11.58 13.63 -13.72
C ALA A 171 11.48 15.12 -13.37
N ASP A 172 11.39 15.45 -12.08
CA ASP A 172 11.26 16.81 -11.54
C ASP A 172 12.03 16.95 -10.21
N PRO A 173 13.29 17.41 -10.25
CA PRO A 173 14.16 17.52 -9.07
C PRO A 173 13.70 18.49 -7.97
N LEU A 174 12.57 19.18 -8.14
CA LEU A 174 12.00 20.05 -7.12
C LEU A 174 11.19 19.29 -6.06
N PHE A 175 10.89 18.01 -6.29
CA PHE A 175 10.27 17.14 -5.29
C PHE A 175 11.28 16.64 -4.27
N SER A 176 10.96 16.83 -2.98
CA SER A 176 11.77 16.38 -1.84
C SER A 176 10.90 15.79 -0.73
N TRP A 177 11.45 14.85 0.03
CA TRP A 177 10.76 14.25 1.18
C TRP A 177 10.74 15.19 2.38
N THR A 178 9.58 15.36 3.00
CA THR A 178 9.43 16.13 4.24
C THR A 178 8.23 15.62 5.06
N VAL A 179 8.08 16.14 6.28
CA VAL A 179 6.88 15.93 7.11
C VAL A 179 5.93 17.12 6.94
N VAL A 180 4.62 16.85 6.84
CA VAL A 180 3.59 17.90 6.83
C VAL A 180 3.43 18.48 8.24
N GLU A 181 4.21 19.53 8.53
CA GLU A 181 4.14 20.34 9.75
C GLU A 181 3.28 21.60 9.54
N ASP A 182 2.98 22.33 10.62
CA ASP A 182 2.01 23.44 10.68
C ASP A 182 2.04 24.43 9.50
N ALA A 183 3.25 24.84 9.05
CA ALA A 183 3.41 25.81 7.98
C ALA A 183 3.01 25.24 6.60
N LEU A 184 3.32 23.95 6.35
CA LEU A 184 2.95 23.27 5.13
C LEU A 184 1.46 22.89 5.15
N ASP A 185 0.94 22.44 6.29
CA ASP A 185 -0.49 22.17 6.49
C ASP A 185 -1.35 23.42 6.22
N ALA A 186 -0.92 24.58 6.74
CA ALA A 186 -1.53 25.88 6.49
C ALA A 186 -1.48 26.28 5.00
N ALA A 187 -0.37 26.01 4.30
CA ALA A 187 -0.22 26.30 2.88
C ALA A 187 -1.12 25.42 1.99
N ILE A 188 -1.21 24.10 2.29
CA ILE A 188 -2.11 23.16 1.58
C ILE A 188 -3.58 23.57 1.76
N THR A 189 -3.96 23.97 2.98
CA THR A 189 -5.36 24.26 3.33
C THR A 189 -5.80 25.69 3.02
N GLY A 190 -4.86 26.59 2.69
CA GLY A 190 -5.14 28.01 2.45
C GLY A 190 -5.56 28.74 3.73
N HIS A 191 -4.90 28.45 4.86
CA HIS A 191 -5.27 28.97 6.18
C HIS A 191 -4.10 29.70 6.85
N ALA A 192 -4.41 30.65 7.75
CA ALA A 192 -3.38 31.34 8.52
C ALA A 192 -2.84 30.47 9.66
N VAL A 193 -1.51 30.38 9.74
CA VAL A 193 -0.80 29.68 10.83
C VAL A 193 -1.23 30.26 12.19
N GLY A 194 -1.52 29.39 13.16
CA GLY A 194 -1.87 29.80 14.53
C GLY A 194 -3.36 30.08 14.79
N SER A 195 -4.27 29.77 13.86
CA SER A 195 -5.71 29.88 14.13
C SER A 195 -6.18 28.88 15.20
N ALA A 196 -6.61 29.38 16.37
CA ALA A 196 -6.79 28.60 17.60
C ALA A 196 -7.97 27.59 17.62
N ARG A 197 -8.59 27.28 16.47
CA ARG A 197 -9.74 26.38 16.33
C ARG A 197 -9.78 25.69 14.96
N ARG A 198 -8.79 24.87 14.64
CA ARG A 198 -8.91 23.98 13.49
C ARG A 198 -8.25 22.62 13.70
N GLU A 199 -8.93 21.60 13.22
CA GLU A 199 -8.35 20.28 13.03
C GLU A 199 -7.34 20.38 11.87
N PRO A 200 -6.11 19.82 12.01
CA PRO A 200 -5.14 19.77 10.92
C PRO A 200 -5.65 18.97 9.72
N SER A 201 -4.99 19.10 8.56
CA SER A 201 -5.35 18.28 7.40
C SER A 201 -5.18 16.78 7.67
N ASP A 202 -5.75 15.94 6.80
CA ASP A 202 -5.67 14.50 6.97
C ASP A 202 -4.23 13.97 6.89
N ARG A 203 -3.33 14.71 6.22
CA ARG A 203 -1.89 14.45 6.04
C ARG A 203 -1.00 15.00 7.15
N TYR A 204 -1.54 15.72 8.15
CA TYR A 204 -0.70 16.34 9.19
C TYR A 204 0.17 15.31 9.92
N GLY A 205 1.47 15.61 10.01
CA GLY A 205 2.49 14.73 10.58
C GLY A 205 2.90 13.56 9.68
N HIS A 206 2.32 13.40 8.49
CA HIS A 206 2.73 12.34 7.56
C HIS A 206 4.02 12.70 6.83
N LEU A 207 4.76 11.66 6.45
CA LEU A 207 5.89 11.76 5.52
C LEU A 207 5.36 11.83 4.08
N CYS A 208 5.58 12.96 3.42
CA CYS A 208 5.11 13.20 2.05
C CYS A 208 6.26 13.61 1.13
N LEU A 209 6.12 13.29 -0.15
CA LEU A 209 6.93 13.89 -1.21
C LEU A 209 6.31 15.22 -1.59
N VAL A 210 7.10 16.30 -1.52
CA VAL A 210 6.61 17.67 -1.62
C VAL A 210 7.42 18.46 -2.63
N ARG A 211 6.72 19.13 -3.54
CA ARG A 211 7.26 20.21 -4.37
C ARG A 211 6.73 21.52 -3.81
N ASP A 212 7.60 22.26 -3.15
CA ASP A 212 7.34 23.62 -2.69
C ASP A 212 7.64 24.63 -3.80
N PHE A 213 6.82 25.67 -3.91
CA PHE A 213 7.00 26.74 -4.87
C PHE A 213 7.32 28.02 -4.09
N SER A 214 8.58 28.45 -4.14
CA SER A 214 9.06 29.66 -3.43
C SER A 214 8.47 30.98 -3.94
N ASP A 215 7.46 30.93 -4.82
CA ASP A 215 6.71 32.05 -5.38
C ASP A 215 5.35 32.28 -4.69
N GLY A 216 4.95 31.42 -3.75
CA GLY A 216 3.69 31.52 -3.01
C GLY A 216 2.53 30.73 -3.63
N SER A 217 2.77 29.92 -4.67
CA SER A 217 1.81 28.94 -5.17
C SER A 217 1.54 27.85 -4.12
N VAL A 218 0.38 27.18 -4.20
CA VAL A 218 0.06 26.07 -3.29
C VAL A 218 1.04 24.90 -3.54
N PRO A 219 1.75 24.39 -2.52
CA PRO A 219 2.70 23.30 -2.69
C PRO A 219 1.99 21.99 -3.09
N VAL A 220 2.62 21.23 -3.98
CA VAL A 220 2.12 19.90 -4.35
C VAL A 220 2.62 18.89 -3.32
N VAL A 221 1.68 18.25 -2.61
CA VAL A 221 1.96 17.36 -1.49
C VAL A 221 1.39 15.97 -1.77
N LEU A 222 2.29 15.00 -1.92
CA LEU A 222 2.00 13.64 -2.35
C LEU A 222 2.34 12.66 -1.21
N ASP A 223 1.32 12.12 -0.56
CA ASP A 223 1.47 11.05 0.43
C ASP A 223 1.70 9.72 -0.28
N MET A 224 2.92 9.53 -0.79
CA MET A 224 3.31 8.33 -1.54
C MET A 224 3.09 7.03 -0.76
N PRO A 225 3.44 6.92 0.53
CA PRO A 225 3.24 5.67 1.27
C PRO A 225 1.76 5.31 1.40
N LEU A 226 0.87 6.27 1.71
CA LEU A 226 -0.56 5.98 1.73
C LEU A 226 -1.14 5.76 0.33
N ALA A 227 -0.66 6.45 -0.71
CA ALA A 227 -1.13 6.23 -2.08
C ALA A 227 -0.82 4.81 -2.59
N VAL A 228 0.39 4.28 -2.32
CA VAL A 228 0.74 2.89 -2.67
C VAL A 228 0.00 1.88 -1.78
N LEU A 229 -0.25 2.21 -0.50
CA LEU A 229 -1.06 1.37 0.38
C LEU A 229 -2.52 1.27 -0.08
N ASP A 230 -3.14 2.41 -0.38
CA ASP A 230 -4.53 2.50 -0.88
C ASP A 230 -4.64 1.85 -2.27
N LEU A 231 -3.62 1.95 -3.12
CA LEU A 231 -3.52 1.22 -4.40
C LEU A 231 -3.57 -0.30 -4.20
N LEU A 232 -2.71 -0.83 -3.35
CA LEU A 232 -2.65 -2.27 -3.07
C LEU A 232 -3.91 -2.78 -2.38
N HIS A 233 -4.48 -2.00 -1.45
CA HIS A 233 -5.70 -2.39 -0.77
C HIS A 233 -6.92 -2.36 -1.69
N GLY A 234 -7.07 -1.32 -2.51
CA GLY A 234 -8.22 -1.15 -3.41
C GLY A 234 -8.32 -2.25 -4.46
N ARG A 235 -7.20 -2.86 -4.89
CA ARG A 235 -7.19 -4.08 -5.74
C ARG A 235 -7.91 -5.26 -5.11
N MET A 236 -7.78 -5.41 -3.80
CA MET A 236 -8.44 -6.47 -3.03
C MET A 236 -9.91 -6.15 -2.75
N SER A 237 -10.36 -4.91 -2.97
CA SER A 237 -11.71 -4.45 -2.65
C SER A 237 -12.78 -5.26 -3.39
N PRO A 238 -13.67 -5.96 -2.67
CA PRO A 238 -14.68 -6.80 -3.30
C PRO A 238 -15.70 -5.99 -4.11
N LEU A 239 -15.95 -4.73 -3.70
CA LEU A 239 -16.85 -3.81 -4.37
C LEU A 239 -16.35 -3.37 -5.74
N GLY A 240 -15.05 -3.53 -6.04
CA GLY A 240 -14.48 -3.14 -7.33
C GLY A 240 -14.64 -1.65 -7.64
N LEU A 241 -14.72 -0.80 -6.61
CA LEU A 241 -14.56 0.63 -6.79
C LEU A 241 -13.20 0.85 -7.48
N PRO A 242 -13.15 1.58 -8.61
CA PRO A 242 -11.91 1.73 -9.33
C PRO A 242 -10.91 2.41 -8.41
N VAL A 243 -9.73 1.81 -8.24
CA VAL A 243 -8.54 2.59 -7.99
C VAL A 243 -8.15 3.16 -9.36
N PRO A 244 -8.32 4.47 -9.62
CA PRO A 244 -7.97 5.05 -10.92
C PRO A 244 -6.45 5.22 -11.11
N ALA A 245 -5.66 4.95 -10.06
CA ALA A 245 -4.22 4.96 -10.09
C ALA A 245 -3.66 3.57 -10.48
N GLU A 246 -2.62 3.57 -11.30
CA GLU A 246 -1.72 2.46 -11.54
C GLU A 246 -0.32 2.86 -11.02
N PHE A 247 0.52 1.89 -10.67
CA PHE A 247 1.94 2.16 -10.46
C PHE A 247 2.63 2.38 -11.83
N PRO A 248 3.43 3.44 -12.01
CA PRO A 248 3.86 4.43 -11.03
C PRO A 248 2.85 5.58 -10.84
N ILE A 249 2.48 5.85 -9.59
CA ILE A 249 1.44 6.82 -9.24
C ILE A 249 1.97 8.25 -9.49
N TRP A 250 1.20 9.09 -10.18
CA TRP A 250 1.49 10.50 -10.51
C TRP A 250 2.71 10.79 -11.41
N LEU A 251 3.56 9.81 -11.71
CA LEU A 251 4.68 10.00 -12.64
C LEU A 251 4.23 10.42 -14.06
N PRO A 252 3.15 9.86 -14.67
CA PRO A 252 2.64 10.33 -15.95
C PRO A 252 2.25 11.82 -15.96
N GLU A 253 1.54 12.27 -14.93
CA GLU A 253 1.06 13.64 -14.76
C GLU A 253 2.19 14.63 -14.50
N ILE A 254 3.20 14.22 -13.72
CA ILE A 254 4.39 15.04 -13.47
C ILE A 254 5.19 15.22 -14.77
N ARG A 255 5.38 14.14 -15.54
CA ARG A 255 6.07 14.19 -16.84
C ARG A 255 5.30 14.94 -17.93
N SER A 256 3.98 14.95 -17.89
CA SER A 256 3.16 15.77 -18.80
C SER A 256 3.13 17.26 -18.42
N GLY A 257 3.76 17.64 -17.31
CA GLY A 257 3.80 19.02 -16.83
C GLY A 257 2.50 19.46 -16.13
N ALA A 258 1.62 18.54 -15.70
CA ALA A 258 0.36 18.88 -15.04
C ALA A 258 0.54 19.72 -13.76
N TYR A 259 1.73 19.66 -13.15
CA TYR A 259 2.13 20.41 -11.96
C TYR A 259 3.14 21.54 -12.25
N ALA A 260 3.44 21.81 -13.53
CA ALA A 260 4.29 22.93 -13.93
C ALA A 260 3.43 24.20 -14.06
N ARG A 261 3.56 25.12 -13.09
CA ARG A 261 3.05 26.51 -13.06
C ARG A 261 1.78 26.79 -13.89
N GLN A 262 0.64 26.90 -13.20
CA GLN A 262 -0.51 27.69 -13.65
C GLN A 262 -0.40 29.11 -13.09
#